data_AF-A0A6N0HYB3-F1
#
_entry.id   AF-A0A6N0HYB3-F1
#
_cell.length_a   1.000
_cell.length_b   1.000
_cell.length_c   1.000
_cell.angle_alpha   90.00
_cell.angle_beta   90.00
_cell.angle_gamma   90.00
#
_symmetry.space_group_name_H-M   'P 1'
#
loop_
_entity.id
_entity.type
_entity.pdbx_description
1 polymer ?
#
loop_
_entity_poly.entity_id
_entity_poly.type
_entity_poly.pdbx_seq_one_letter_code
_entity_poly.pdbx_strand_id
1 'polypeptide(L)'
;MLNSIKKKIIVSNGALLVILLLVLIFALIQLKSNQQLLAQEEENVTILTEIADIEEHFLEFRIAATEFALLLQNSSKQKRDDDYKQLRTIFSESVHPEIAAETATLENYYSQIEKAATAFINDDKMEGGLLLNTSIATADQILTVLKNQYGEHKSEVDVITGEIHESNSAVTFSLYALLVAMVVAGIGISLFLANMISSGLIKLQRTVEEIEQTGESLFCESLFWASKPKQTAKT
;
A
#
# COMPACT_ATOMS: atom_id res chain seq x y z
N MET A 1 51.14 2.95 -4.70
CA MET A 1 50.24 2.67 -3.55
C MET A 1 48.98 3.54 -3.52
N LEU A 2 49.08 4.88 -3.65
CA LEU A 2 47.93 5.81 -3.58
C LEU A 2 46.77 5.46 -4.54
N ASN A 3 47.10 5.04 -5.77
CA ASN A 3 46.11 4.71 -6.81
C ASN A 3 45.29 3.45 -6.48
N SER A 4 45.88 2.47 -5.78
CA SER A 4 45.20 1.23 -5.37
C SER A 4 44.22 1.48 -4.21
N ILE A 5 44.59 2.33 -3.26
CA ILE A 5 43.76 2.69 -2.10
C ILE A 5 42.55 3.53 -2.54
N LYS A 6 42.78 4.57 -3.36
CA LYS A 6 41.69 5.37 -3.95
C LYS A 6 40.71 4.49 -4.72
N LYS A 7 41.21 3.54 -5.52
CA LYS A 7 40.37 2.58 -6.27
C LYS A 7 39.55 1.66 -5.36
N LYS A 8 40.11 1.17 -4.25
CA LYS A 8 39.38 0.34 -3.27
C LYS A 8 38.26 1.12 -2.56
N ILE A 9 38.52 2.37 -2.16
CA ILE A 9 37.49 3.23 -1.54
C ILE A 9 36.37 3.52 -2.54
N ILE A 10 36.71 3.90 -3.77
CA ILE A 10 35.72 4.20 -4.82
C ILE A 10 34.88 2.96 -5.15
N VAL A 11 35.49 1.78 -5.29
CA VAL A 11 34.76 0.54 -5.58
C VAL A 11 33.86 0.13 -4.41
N SER A 12 34.33 0.24 -3.17
CA SER A 12 33.54 -0.09 -1.97
C SER A 12 32.35 0.86 -1.80
N ASN A 13 32.58 2.17 -1.87
CA ASN A 13 31.51 3.17 -1.73
C ASN A 13 30.55 3.13 -2.92
N GLY A 14 31.05 2.85 -4.13
CA GLY A 14 30.25 2.66 -5.32
C GLY A 14 29.32 1.45 -5.22
N ALA A 15 29.84 0.30 -4.77
CA ALA A 15 29.02 -0.90 -4.54
C ALA A 15 27.92 -0.65 -3.49
N LEU A 16 28.27 0.08 -2.42
CA LEU A 16 27.34 0.40 -1.35
C LEU A 16 26.24 1.37 -1.81
N LEU A 17 26.60 2.39 -2.59
CA LEU A 17 25.64 3.30 -3.22
C LEU A 17 24.69 2.55 -4.16
N VAL A 18 25.18 1.59 -4.93
CA VAL A 18 24.32 0.76 -5.81
C VAL A 18 23.34 -0.07 -4.98
N ILE A 19 23.78 -0.70 -3.89
CA ILE A 19 22.89 -1.46 -3.00
C ILE A 19 21.82 -0.55 -2.38
N LEU A 20 22.22 0.60 -1.85
CA LEU A 20 21.28 1.58 -1.29
C LEU A 20 20.27 2.08 -2.31
N LEU A 21 20.72 2.36 -3.53
CA LEU A 21 19.87 2.79 -4.63
C LEU A 21 18.85 1.70 -5.01
N LEU A 22 19.26 0.44 -5.08
CA LEU A 22 18.36 -0.68 -5.38
C LEU A 22 17.30 -0.87 -4.29
N VAL A 23 17.69 -0.80 -3.01
CA VAL A 23 16.74 -0.90 -1.88
C VAL A 23 15.78 0.29 -1.87
N LEU A 24 16.25 1.51 -2.15
CA LEU A 24 15.39 2.69 -2.30
C LEU A 24 14.41 2.56 -3.47
N ILE A 25 14.87 2.09 -4.63
CA ILE A 25 14.00 1.85 -5.79
C ILE A 25 12.93 0.83 -5.44
N PHE A 26 13.30 -0.27 -4.79
CA PHE A 26 12.33 -1.28 -4.34
C PHE A 26 11.30 -0.69 -3.37
N ALA A 27 11.74 0.05 -2.36
CA ALA A 27 10.84 0.70 -1.41
C ALA A 27 9.90 1.71 -2.09
N LEU A 28 10.39 2.48 -3.07
CA LEU A 28 9.58 3.41 -3.86
C LEU A 28 8.55 2.70 -4.73
N ILE A 29 8.90 1.55 -5.33
CA ILE A 29 7.97 0.73 -6.12
C ILE A 29 6.84 0.23 -5.22
N GLN A 30 7.16 -0.31 -4.05
CA GLN A 30 6.14 -0.80 -3.11
C GLN A 30 5.27 0.31 -2.55
N LEU A 31 5.85 1.47 -2.23
CA LEU A 31 5.10 2.65 -1.79
C LEU A 31 4.13 3.12 -2.87
N LYS A 32 4.57 3.16 -4.14
CA LYS A 32 3.70 3.51 -5.27
C LYS A 32 2.57 2.49 -5.43
N SER A 33 2.87 1.20 -5.31
CA SER A 33 1.85 0.14 -5.35
C SER A 33 0.79 0.35 -4.26
N ASN A 34 1.22 0.68 -3.03
CA ASN A 34 0.29 0.96 -1.93
C ASN A 34 -0.61 2.14 -2.19
N GLN A 35 -0.10 3.21 -2.81
CA GLN A 35 -0.94 4.35 -3.18
C GLN A 35 -2.03 3.96 -4.18
N GLN A 36 -1.72 3.07 -5.13
CA GLN A 36 -2.70 2.57 -6.10
C GLN A 36 -3.74 1.67 -5.43
N LEU A 37 -3.30 0.76 -4.57
CA LEU A 37 -4.19 -0.13 -3.82
C LEU A 37 -5.12 0.65 -2.89
N LEU A 38 -4.62 1.67 -2.17
CA LEU A 38 -5.43 2.53 -1.32
C LEU A 38 -6.51 3.31 -2.12
N ALA A 39 -6.17 3.78 -3.32
CA ALA A 39 -7.15 4.45 -4.18
C ALA A 39 -8.25 3.47 -4.65
N GLN A 40 -7.88 2.23 -4.96
CA GLN A 40 -8.85 1.17 -5.31
C GLN A 40 -9.70 0.75 -4.11
N GLU A 41 -9.11 0.68 -2.92
CA GLU A 41 -9.85 0.42 -1.67
C GLU A 41 -10.90 1.51 -1.43
N GLU A 42 -10.53 2.78 -1.55
CA GLU A 42 -11.42 3.93 -1.37
C GLU A 42 -12.58 3.92 -2.38
N GLU A 43 -12.30 3.61 -3.65
CA GLU A 43 -13.32 3.44 -4.69
C GLU A 43 -14.29 2.30 -4.34
N ASN A 44 -13.78 1.12 -3.99
CA ASN A 44 -14.62 -0.03 -3.67
C ASN A 44 -15.43 0.16 -2.38
N VAL A 45 -14.88 0.85 -1.37
CA VAL A 45 -15.63 1.21 -0.15
C VAL A 45 -16.76 2.21 -0.45
N THR A 46 -16.51 3.15 -1.36
CA THR A 46 -17.55 4.08 -1.82
C THR A 46 -18.68 3.31 -2.50
N ILE A 47 -18.36 2.40 -3.42
CA ILE A 47 -19.33 1.52 -4.09
C ILE A 47 -20.13 0.70 -3.08
N LEU A 48 -19.47 0.10 -2.08
CA LEU A 48 -20.16 -0.67 -1.03
C LEU A 48 -21.18 0.17 -0.26
N THR A 49 -20.83 1.42 0.01
CA THR A 49 -21.72 2.36 0.71
C THR A 49 -22.92 2.70 -0.17
N GLU A 50 -22.70 2.99 -1.45
CA GLU A 50 -23.78 3.26 -2.41
C GLU A 50 -24.73 2.06 -2.54
N ILE A 51 -24.22 0.84 -2.66
CA ILE A 51 -25.05 -0.37 -2.73
C ILE A 51 -25.85 -0.58 -1.44
N ALA A 52 -25.24 -0.34 -0.28
CA ALA A 52 -25.92 -0.47 1.01
C ALA A 52 -27.05 0.55 1.17
N ASP A 53 -26.83 1.80 0.76
CA ASP A 53 -27.84 2.86 0.77
C ASP A 53 -29.02 2.51 -0.16
N ILE A 54 -28.74 1.93 -1.33
CA ILE A 54 -29.77 1.43 -2.26
C ILE A 54 -30.56 0.29 -1.63
N GLU A 55 -29.90 -0.68 -0.98
CA GLU A 55 -30.57 -1.78 -0.28
C GLU A 55 -31.48 -1.26 0.83
N GLU A 56 -31.01 -0.33 1.66
CA GLU A 56 -31.80 0.27 2.73
C GLU A 56 -33.04 0.99 2.17
N HIS A 57 -32.86 1.83 1.15
CA HIS A 57 -33.98 2.54 0.52
C HIS A 57 -34.99 1.57 -0.11
N PHE A 58 -34.51 0.49 -0.74
CA PHE A 58 -35.39 -0.54 -1.28
C PHE A 58 -36.18 -1.28 -0.19
N LEU A 59 -35.58 -1.55 0.97
CA LEU A 59 -36.27 -2.15 2.10
C LEU A 59 -37.34 -1.21 2.68
N GLU A 60 -37.05 0.09 2.79
CA GLU A 60 -38.05 1.09 3.20
C GLU A 60 -39.24 1.15 2.24
N PHE A 61 -38.95 1.19 0.94
CA PHE A 61 -39.97 1.13 -0.11
C PHE A 61 -40.83 -0.13 0.02
N ARG A 62 -40.21 -1.30 0.25
CA ARG A 62 -40.92 -2.57 0.42
C ARG A 62 -41.88 -2.54 1.62
N ILE A 63 -41.46 -1.92 2.72
CA ILE A 63 -42.30 -1.74 3.92
C ILE A 63 -43.49 -0.83 3.58
N ALA A 64 -43.24 0.35 3.02
CA ALA A 64 -44.30 1.30 2.65
C ALA A 64 -45.28 0.70 1.63
N ALA A 65 -44.78 -0.05 0.66
CA ALA A 65 -45.56 -0.77 -0.34
C ALA A 65 -46.50 -1.81 0.30
N THR A 66 -45.98 -2.60 1.23
CA THR A 66 -46.75 -3.63 1.94
C THR A 66 -47.80 -3.00 2.86
N GLU A 67 -47.43 -1.97 3.61
CA GLU A 67 -48.35 -1.21 4.45
C GLU A 67 -49.49 -0.61 3.63
N PHE A 68 -49.18 0.01 2.49
CA PHE A 68 -50.22 0.54 1.62
C PHE A 68 -51.14 -0.57 1.12
N ALA A 69 -50.61 -1.68 0.62
CA ALA A 69 -51.43 -2.75 0.06
C ALA A 69 -52.38 -3.39 1.10
N LEU A 70 -51.94 -3.50 2.35
CA LEU A 70 -52.72 -4.13 3.42
C LEU A 70 -53.64 -3.16 4.16
N LEU A 71 -53.20 -1.92 4.39
CA LEU A 71 -53.91 -0.95 5.22
C LEU A 71 -54.63 0.13 4.40
N LEU A 72 -54.32 0.26 3.11
CA LEU A 72 -54.88 1.25 2.18
C LEU A 72 -54.76 2.69 2.69
N GLN A 73 -53.70 2.99 3.44
CA GLN A 73 -53.44 4.31 4.02
C GLN A 73 -52.81 5.26 3.00
N ASN A 74 -53.35 6.47 2.91
CA ASN A 74 -52.84 7.50 1.99
C ASN A 74 -51.38 7.90 2.27
N SER A 75 -50.94 7.90 3.53
CA SER A 75 -49.55 8.20 3.90
C SER A 75 -48.58 7.15 3.37
N SER A 76 -48.87 5.87 3.55
CA SER A 76 -48.04 4.78 3.03
C SER A 76 -48.05 4.74 1.50
N LYS A 77 -49.18 5.09 0.86
CA LYS A 77 -49.25 5.27 -0.59
C LYS A 77 -48.26 6.33 -1.08
N GLN A 78 -48.31 7.52 -0.46
CA GLN A 78 -47.45 8.62 -0.86
C GLN A 78 -45.98 8.27 -0.67
N LYS A 79 -45.61 7.70 0.50
CA LYS A 79 -44.24 7.26 0.75
C LYS A 79 -43.78 6.24 -0.29
N ARG A 80 -44.59 5.20 -0.56
CA ARG A 80 -44.32 4.20 -1.60
C ARG A 80 -44.07 4.83 -2.97
N ASP A 81 -44.92 5.77 -3.39
CA ASP A 81 -44.84 6.38 -4.73
C ASP A 81 -43.61 7.28 -4.87
N ASP A 82 -43.23 7.97 -3.79
CA ASP A 82 -42.06 8.83 -3.75
C ASP A 82 -40.76 8.01 -3.69
N ASP A 83 -40.73 6.95 -2.89
CA ASP A 83 -39.61 6.01 -2.84
C ASP A 83 -39.41 5.29 -4.17
N TYR A 84 -40.50 4.83 -4.81
CA TYR A 84 -40.44 4.21 -6.14
C TYR A 84 -39.82 5.13 -7.18
N LYS A 85 -40.22 6.42 -7.22
CA LYS A 85 -39.65 7.37 -8.19
C LYS A 85 -38.15 7.53 -7.99
N GLN A 86 -37.71 7.66 -6.73
CA GLN A 86 -36.29 7.82 -6.40
C GLN A 86 -35.51 6.55 -6.77
N LEU A 87 -35.96 5.38 -6.33
CA LEU A 87 -35.34 4.10 -6.64
C LEU A 87 -35.30 3.82 -8.15
N ARG A 88 -36.36 4.17 -8.88
CA ARG A 88 -36.38 4.03 -10.34
C ARG A 88 -35.31 4.87 -10.99
N THR A 89 -35.14 6.13 -10.58
CA THR A 89 -34.05 6.98 -11.06
C THR A 89 -32.71 6.36 -10.73
N ILE A 90 -32.49 5.97 -9.46
CA ILE A 90 -31.23 5.36 -9.00
C ILE A 90 -30.88 4.11 -9.82
N PHE A 91 -31.83 3.19 -10.03
CA PHE A 91 -31.60 1.99 -10.83
C PHE A 91 -31.32 2.36 -12.29
N SER A 92 -32.14 3.23 -12.89
CA SER A 92 -32.00 3.56 -14.32
C SER A 92 -30.72 4.33 -14.67
N GLU A 93 -30.18 5.09 -13.71
CA GLU A 93 -28.96 5.91 -13.88
C GLU A 93 -27.74 5.28 -13.19
N SER A 94 -27.88 4.08 -12.64
CA SER A 94 -26.81 3.36 -11.95
C SER A 94 -25.62 3.13 -12.88
N VAL A 95 -24.42 3.42 -12.38
CA VAL A 95 -23.17 3.07 -13.05
C VAL A 95 -22.87 1.56 -12.98
N HIS A 96 -23.52 0.85 -12.05
CA HIS A 96 -23.46 -0.60 -11.92
C HIS A 96 -24.50 -1.26 -12.85
N PRO A 97 -24.07 -1.99 -13.90
CA PRO A 97 -24.97 -2.53 -14.92
C PRO A 97 -25.93 -3.59 -14.37
N GLU A 98 -25.51 -4.34 -13.36
CA GLU A 98 -26.32 -5.36 -12.67
C GLU A 98 -27.50 -4.71 -11.93
N ILE A 99 -27.27 -3.56 -11.29
CA ILE A 99 -28.34 -2.80 -10.63
C ILE A 99 -29.24 -2.14 -11.68
N ALA A 100 -28.66 -1.59 -12.74
CA ALA A 100 -29.44 -0.98 -13.83
C ALA A 100 -30.35 -1.98 -14.54
N ALA A 101 -29.90 -3.23 -14.69
CA ALA A 101 -30.68 -4.32 -15.28
C ALA A 101 -31.96 -4.62 -14.47
N GLU A 102 -31.96 -4.38 -13.16
CA GLU A 102 -33.11 -4.63 -12.28
C GLU A 102 -34.19 -3.53 -12.35
N THR A 103 -34.01 -2.47 -13.16
CA THR A 103 -35.02 -1.41 -13.33
C THR A 103 -36.38 -1.98 -13.72
N ALA A 104 -36.42 -2.92 -14.67
CA ALA A 104 -37.67 -3.54 -15.11
C ALA A 104 -38.30 -4.43 -14.01
N THR A 105 -37.48 -5.09 -13.20
CA THR A 105 -37.92 -5.89 -12.05
C THR A 105 -38.55 -5.00 -10.98
N LEU A 106 -37.95 -3.83 -10.71
CA LEU A 106 -38.49 -2.80 -9.81
C LEU A 106 -39.85 -2.28 -10.28
N GLU A 107 -39.99 -1.96 -11.57
CA GLU A 107 -41.26 -1.52 -12.17
C GLU A 107 -42.33 -2.61 -12.07
N ASN A 108 -41.96 -3.88 -12.30
CA ASN A 108 -42.86 -5.01 -12.14
C ASN A 108 -43.30 -5.19 -10.68
N TYR A 109 -42.38 -5.10 -9.72
CA TYR A 109 -42.70 -5.15 -8.30
C TYR A 109 -43.72 -4.07 -7.91
N TYR A 110 -43.45 -2.81 -8.28
CA TYR A 110 -44.38 -1.70 -8.02
C TYR A 110 -45.76 -1.94 -8.63
N SER A 111 -45.83 -2.42 -9.88
CA SER A 111 -47.10 -2.75 -10.55
C SER A 111 -47.88 -3.86 -9.84
N GLN A 112 -47.20 -4.89 -9.33
CA GLN A 112 -47.84 -5.98 -8.58
C GLN A 112 -48.46 -5.47 -7.28
N ILE A 113 -47.78 -4.57 -6.56
CA ILE A 113 -48.31 -3.93 -5.35
C ILE A 113 -49.55 -3.09 -5.67
N GLU A 114 -49.55 -2.31 -6.75
CA GLU A 114 -50.72 -1.53 -7.16
C GLU A 114 -51.92 -2.41 -7.53
N LYS A 115 -51.68 -3.50 -8.25
CA LYS A 115 -52.72 -4.47 -8.60
C LYS A 115 -53.25 -5.18 -7.35
N ALA A 116 -52.38 -5.54 -6.41
CA ALA A 116 -52.80 -6.16 -5.16
C ALA A 116 -53.69 -5.24 -4.33
N ALA A 117 -53.30 -3.97 -4.16
CA ALA A 117 -54.10 -2.97 -3.47
C ALA A 117 -55.48 -2.78 -4.14
N THR A 118 -55.51 -2.76 -5.48
CA THR A 118 -56.76 -2.65 -6.25
C THR A 118 -57.66 -3.88 -6.05
N ALA A 119 -57.09 -5.09 -6.02
CA ALA A 119 -57.84 -6.31 -5.75
C ALA A 119 -58.45 -6.28 -4.34
N PHE A 120 -57.71 -5.84 -3.32
CA PHE A 120 -58.25 -5.67 -1.96
C PHE A 120 -59.38 -4.63 -1.88
N ILE A 121 -59.25 -3.51 -2.60
CA ILE A 121 -60.33 -2.49 -2.69
C ILE A 121 -61.61 -3.09 -3.30
N ASN A 122 -61.46 -3.99 -4.28
CA ASN A 122 -62.57 -4.68 -4.93
C ASN A 122 -63.06 -5.92 -4.17
N ASP A 123 -62.60 -6.14 -2.93
CA ASP A 123 -62.88 -7.31 -2.07
C ASP A 123 -62.43 -8.67 -2.65
N ASP A 124 -61.54 -8.68 -3.65
CA ASP A 124 -60.88 -9.89 -4.16
C ASP A 124 -59.60 -10.17 -3.36
N LYS A 125 -59.79 -10.68 -2.14
CA LYS A 125 -58.69 -11.00 -1.22
C LYS A 125 -57.79 -12.12 -1.73
N MET A 126 -58.32 -13.02 -2.55
CA MET A 126 -57.56 -14.13 -3.10
C MET A 126 -56.57 -13.62 -4.14
N GLU A 127 -57.03 -12.81 -5.09
CA GLU A 127 -56.16 -12.20 -6.08
C GLU A 127 -55.17 -11.21 -5.43
N GLY A 128 -55.64 -10.39 -4.48
CA GLY A 128 -54.77 -9.48 -3.73
C GLY A 128 -53.65 -10.20 -2.97
N GLY A 129 -53.98 -11.30 -2.29
CA GLY A 129 -52.99 -12.13 -1.59
C GLY A 129 -52.00 -12.82 -2.54
N LEU A 130 -52.47 -13.33 -3.69
CA LEU A 130 -51.61 -13.95 -4.71
C LEU A 130 -50.60 -12.95 -5.29
N LEU A 131 -51.06 -11.74 -5.61
CA LEU A 131 -50.22 -10.67 -6.15
C LEU A 131 -49.20 -10.18 -5.13
N LEU A 132 -49.58 -10.03 -3.86
CA LEU A 132 -48.63 -9.72 -2.79
C LEU A 132 -47.56 -10.81 -2.65
N ASN A 133 -47.96 -12.08 -2.63
CA ASN A 133 -47.01 -13.17 -2.51
C ASN A 133 -46.03 -13.23 -3.69
N THR A 134 -46.52 -12.92 -4.90
CA THR A 134 -45.68 -12.83 -6.10
C THR A 134 -44.72 -11.64 -6.01
N SER A 135 -45.17 -10.50 -5.46
CA SER A 135 -44.34 -9.32 -5.25
C SER A 135 -43.20 -9.57 -4.26
N ILE A 136 -43.39 -10.42 -3.26
CA ILE A 136 -42.32 -10.83 -2.35
C ILE A 136 -41.22 -11.54 -3.12
N ALA A 137 -41.57 -12.50 -4.00
CA ALA A 137 -40.59 -13.20 -4.81
C ALA A 137 -39.85 -12.25 -5.78
N THR A 138 -40.54 -11.27 -6.36
CA THR A 138 -39.91 -10.24 -7.20
C THR A 138 -38.99 -9.32 -6.39
N ALA A 139 -39.36 -8.94 -5.16
CA ALA A 139 -38.50 -8.15 -4.29
C ALA A 139 -37.25 -8.93 -3.85
N ASP A 140 -37.38 -10.22 -3.59
CA ASP A 140 -36.25 -11.08 -3.21
C ASP A 140 -35.24 -11.24 -4.36
N GLN A 141 -35.67 -11.18 -5.62
CA GLN A 141 -34.77 -11.14 -6.78
C GLN A 141 -33.88 -9.90 -6.75
N ILE A 142 -34.49 -8.72 -6.56
CA ILE A 142 -33.76 -7.44 -6.45
C ILE A 142 -32.77 -7.47 -5.29
N LEU A 143 -33.22 -7.90 -4.10
CA LEU A 143 -32.35 -8.02 -2.92
C LEU A 143 -31.20 -9.00 -3.12
N THR A 144 -31.42 -10.08 -3.88
CA THR A 144 -30.36 -11.04 -4.19
C THR A 144 -29.29 -10.41 -5.06
N VAL A 145 -29.67 -9.61 -6.06
CA VAL A 145 -28.71 -8.89 -6.91
C VAL A 145 -27.90 -7.90 -6.09
N LEU A 146 -28.56 -7.06 -5.26
CA LEU A 146 -27.88 -6.09 -4.40
C LEU A 146 -26.89 -6.78 -3.43
N LYS A 147 -27.31 -7.88 -2.78
CA LYS A 147 -26.44 -8.64 -1.86
C LYS A 147 -25.27 -9.31 -2.56
N ASN A 148 -25.46 -9.81 -3.77
CA ASN A 148 -24.37 -10.42 -4.53
C ASN A 148 -23.34 -9.36 -4.92
N GLN A 149 -23.78 -8.20 -5.41
CA GLN A 149 -22.90 -7.08 -5.75
C GLN A 149 -22.15 -6.54 -4.53
N TYR A 150 -22.86 -6.39 -3.40
CA TYR A 150 -22.22 -6.02 -2.13
C TYR A 150 -21.18 -7.07 -1.70
N GLY A 151 -21.51 -8.36 -1.81
CA GLY A 151 -20.60 -9.46 -1.46
C GLY A 151 -19.34 -9.51 -2.33
N GLU A 152 -19.48 -9.26 -3.63
CA GLU A 152 -18.38 -9.22 -4.59
C GLU A 152 -17.40 -8.09 -4.26
N HIS A 153 -17.88 -6.84 -4.19
CA HIS A 153 -17.03 -5.69 -3.86
C HIS A 153 -16.43 -5.78 -2.45
N LYS A 154 -17.14 -6.39 -1.50
CA LYS A 154 -16.60 -6.61 -0.15
C LYS A 154 -15.42 -7.59 -0.19
N SER A 155 -15.55 -8.66 -0.96
CA SER A 155 -14.45 -9.60 -1.16
C SER A 155 -13.24 -8.92 -1.83
N GLU A 156 -13.46 -7.99 -2.75
CA GLU A 156 -12.39 -7.21 -3.37
C GLU A 156 -11.68 -6.29 -2.37
N VAL A 157 -12.44 -5.56 -1.54
CA VAL A 157 -11.88 -4.72 -0.47
C VAL A 157 -11.04 -5.55 0.50
N ASP A 158 -11.52 -6.73 0.90
CA ASP A 158 -10.79 -7.62 1.81
C ASP A 158 -9.46 -8.09 1.19
N VAL A 159 -9.45 -8.40 -0.11
CA VAL A 159 -8.22 -8.78 -0.85
C VAL A 159 -7.25 -7.60 -0.93
N ILE A 160 -7.72 -6.42 -1.35
CA ILE A 160 -6.90 -5.21 -1.48
C ILE A 160 -6.28 -4.84 -0.13
N THR A 161 -7.05 -4.90 0.95
CA THR A 161 -6.57 -4.65 2.32
C THR A 161 -5.44 -5.61 2.69
N GLY A 162 -5.57 -6.89 2.30
CA GLY A 162 -4.52 -7.90 2.45
C GLY A 162 -3.24 -7.54 1.70
N GLU A 163 -3.35 -7.13 0.43
CA GLU A 163 -2.22 -6.72 -0.41
C GLU A 163 -1.52 -5.46 0.14
N ILE A 164 -2.29 -4.49 0.64
CA ILE A 164 -1.75 -3.29 1.31
C ILE A 164 -0.93 -3.69 2.53
N HIS A 165 -1.42 -4.65 3.33
CA HIS A 165 -0.70 -5.12 4.52
C HIS A 165 0.63 -5.80 4.14
N GLU A 166 0.61 -6.67 3.13
CA GLU A 166 1.82 -7.35 2.64
C GLU A 166 2.85 -6.36 2.12
N SER A 167 2.43 -5.40 1.29
CA SER A 167 3.33 -4.41 0.73
C SER A 167 3.86 -3.43 1.79
N ASN A 168 3.03 -3.02 2.77
CA ASN A 168 3.50 -2.24 3.93
C ASN A 168 4.57 -3.00 4.74
N SER A 169 4.42 -4.32 4.90
CA SER A 169 5.43 -5.18 5.52
C SER A 169 6.73 -5.19 4.70
N ALA A 170 6.63 -5.29 3.36
CA ALA A 170 7.79 -5.25 2.46
C ALA A 170 8.53 -3.91 2.50
N VAL A 171 7.81 -2.78 2.53
CA VAL A 171 8.41 -1.44 2.71
C VAL A 171 9.14 -1.36 4.04
N THR A 172 8.49 -1.79 5.12
CA THR A 172 9.06 -1.78 6.47
C THR A 172 10.34 -2.62 6.54
N PHE A 173 10.32 -3.83 5.99
CA PHE A 173 11.51 -4.68 5.88
C PHE A 173 12.64 -4.00 5.10
N SER A 174 12.31 -3.34 3.99
CA SER A 174 13.28 -2.63 3.15
C SER A 174 13.93 -1.47 3.90
N LEU A 175 13.17 -0.73 4.70
CA LEU A 175 13.69 0.34 5.55
C LEU A 175 14.63 -0.21 6.63
N TYR A 176 14.29 -1.33 7.27
CA TYR A 176 15.19 -1.99 8.22
C TYR A 176 16.47 -2.50 7.54
N ALA A 177 16.36 -3.12 6.36
CA ALA A 177 17.51 -3.56 5.58
C ALA A 177 18.43 -2.40 5.19
N LEU A 178 17.84 -1.26 4.80
CA LEU A 178 18.57 -0.03 4.49
C LEU A 178 19.32 0.50 5.72
N LEU A 179 18.67 0.52 6.89
CA LEU A 179 19.27 0.97 8.14
C LEU A 179 20.43 0.08 8.56
N VAL A 180 20.26 -1.25 8.50
CA VAL A 180 21.33 -2.21 8.78
C VAL A 180 22.51 -2.00 7.81
N ALA A 181 22.23 -1.86 6.51
CA ALA A 181 23.26 -1.61 5.51
C ALA A 181 24.04 -0.32 5.80
N MET A 182 23.35 0.77 6.19
CA MET A 182 23.99 2.04 6.56
C MET A 182 24.88 1.92 7.80
N VAL A 183 24.44 1.20 8.84
CA VAL A 183 25.23 0.98 10.06
C VAL A 183 26.49 0.17 9.76
N VAL A 184 26.34 -0.95 9.05
CA VAL A 184 27.48 -1.80 8.66
C VAL A 184 28.46 -1.04 7.77
N ALA A 185 27.94 -0.26 6.82
CA ALA A 185 28.74 0.63 5.97
C ALA A 185 29.56 1.63 6.81
N GLY A 186 28.89 2.33 7.74
CA GLY A 186 29.52 3.33 8.60
C GLY A 186 30.63 2.75 9.46
N ILE A 187 30.39 1.58 10.08
CA ILE A 187 31.39 0.85 10.85
C ILE A 187 32.55 0.42 9.96
N GLY A 188 32.27 -0.17 8.80
CA GLY A 188 33.28 -0.64 7.86
C GLY A 188 34.19 0.46 7.35
N ILE A 189 33.62 1.62 6.98
CA ILE A 189 34.38 2.80 6.55
C ILE A 189 35.24 3.34 7.70
N SER A 190 34.71 3.37 8.92
CA SER A 190 35.45 3.83 10.11
C SER A 190 36.65 2.95 10.43
N LEU A 191 36.47 1.62 10.41
CA LEU A 191 37.56 0.65 10.61
C LEU A 191 38.60 0.73 9.49
N PHE A 192 38.16 0.89 8.24
CA PHE A 192 39.06 1.06 7.11
C PHE A 192 39.93 2.33 7.25
N LEU A 193 39.32 3.46 7.62
CA LEU A 193 40.02 4.72 7.88
C LEU A 193 41.03 4.56 9.03
N ALA A 194 40.62 3.93 10.14
CA ALA A 194 41.51 3.67 11.28
C ALA A 194 42.72 2.82 10.89
N ASN A 195 42.52 1.73 10.15
CA ASN A 195 43.59 0.87 9.66
C ASN A 195 44.53 1.60 8.69
N MET A 196 43.99 2.50 7.86
CA MET A 196 44.78 3.28 6.91
C MET A 196 45.67 4.31 7.62
N ILE A 197 45.12 5.03 8.61
CA ILE A 197 45.87 5.99 9.42
C ILE A 197 46.95 5.27 10.22
N SER A 198 46.60 4.16 10.88
CA SER A 198 47.54 3.33 11.63
C SER A 198 48.68 2.81 10.76
N SER A 199 48.38 2.28 9.57
CA SER A 199 49.41 1.84 8.62
C SER A 199 50.30 2.98 8.11
N GLY A 200 49.75 4.19 7.99
CA GLY A 200 50.49 5.39 7.64
C GLY A 200 51.46 5.81 8.75
N LEU A 201 50.98 5.82 10.00
CA LEU A 201 51.79 6.08 11.18
C LEU A 201 52.91 5.06 11.35
N ILE A 202 52.63 3.77 11.21
CA ILE A 202 53.64 2.70 11.30
C ILE A 202 54.74 2.88 10.24
N LYS A 203 54.37 3.29 9.01
CA LYS A 203 55.37 3.56 7.96
C LYS A 203 56.20 4.78 8.28
N LEU A 204 55.59 5.86 8.76
CA LEU A 204 56.32 7.05 9.20
C LEU A 204 57.27 6.73 10.35
N GLN A 205 56.82 5.97 11.33
CA GLN A 205 57.65 5.53 12.45
C GLN A 205 58.85 4.71 11.97
N ARG A 206 58.64 3.73 11.09
CA ARG A 206 59.76 2.98 10.49
C ARG A 206 60.72 3.88 9.70
N THR A 207 60.21 4.83 8.93
CA THR A 207 61.07 5.77 8.20
C THR A 207 61.88 6.66 9.14
N VAL A 208 61.30 7.10 10.26
CA VAL A 208 62.04 7.87 11.28
C VAL A 208 63.09 6.98 11.95
N GLU A 209 62.74 5.77 12.37
CA GLU A 209 63.67 4.80 12.96
C GLU A 209 64.83 4.45 11.99
N GLU A 210 64.55 4.27 10.70
CA GLU A 210 65.58 4.05 9.68
C GLU A 210 66.50 5.27 9.50
N ILE A 211 65.95 6.50 9.53
CA ILE A 211 66.74 7.74 9.47
C ILE A 211 67.60 7.89 10.73
N GLU A 212 67.07 7.59 11.91
CA GLU A 212 67.80 7.66 13.18
C GLU A 212 68.94 6.64 13.21
N GLN A 213 68.70 5.39 12.82
CA GLN A 213 69.75 4.36 12.73
C GLN A 213 70.83 4.72 11.71
N THR A 214 70.45 5.28 10.56
CA THR A 214 71.41 5.73 9.53
C THR A 214 72.19 6.97 10.01
N GLY A 215 71.55 7.86 10.75
CA GLY A 215 72.17 9.02 11.38
C GLY A 215 73.17 8.64 12.46
N GLU A 216 72.82 7.66 13.32
CA GLU A 216 73.73 7.10 14.33
C GLU A 216 74.92 6.39 13.69
N SER A 217 74.72 5.64 12.59
CA SER A 217 75.84 5.00 11.88
C SER A 217 76.79 6.03 11.27
N LEU A 218 76.26 7.09 10.66
CA LEU A 218 77.06 8.20 10.11
C LEU A 218 77.78 8.99 11.20
N PHE A 219 77.16 9.18 12.37
CA PHE A 219 77.78 9.84 13.52
C PHE A 219 78.93 8.99 14.09
N CYS A 220 78.71 7.69 14.28
CA CYS A 220 79.75 6.74 14.70
C CYS A 220 80.90 6.64 13.69
N GLU A 221 80.62 6.67 12.39
CA GLU A 221 81.64 6.67 11.35
C GLU A 221 82.45 7.98 11.34
N SER A 222 81.80 9.14 11.55
CA SER A 222 82.48 10.43 11.66
C SER A 222 83.42 10.53 12.88
N LEU A 223 83.03 9.94 14.02
CA LEU A 223 83.86 9.82 15.23
C LEU A 223 85.03 8.84 15.02
N PHE A 224 84.80 7.76 14.29
CA PHE A 224 85.85 6.82 13.89
C PHE A 224 86.91 7.49 13.00
N TRP A 225 86.52 8.34 12.06
CA TRP A 225 87.46 9.09 11.23
C TRP A 225 88.15 10.26 11.97
N ALA A 226 87.48 10.88 12.96
CA ALA A 226 88.08 11.92 13.79
C ALA A 226 89.14 11.41 14.79
N SER A 227 89.11 10.11 15.13
CA SER A 227 90.04 9.49 16.09
C SER A 227 91.29 8.85 15.46
N LYS A 228 91.44 8.88 14.13
CA LYS A 228 92.67 8.40 13.48
C LYS A 228 93.81 9.42 13.64
N PRO A 229 94.94 9.06 14.29
CA PRO A 229 96.09 9.96 14.36
C PRO A 229 96.66 10.16 12.96
N LYS A 230 96.88 11.43 12.58
CA LYS A 230 97.64 11.81 11.38
C LYS A 230 99.02 11.15 11.44
N GLN A 231 99.21 10.09 10.66
CA GLN A 231 100.57 9.62 10.33
C GLN A 231 101.20 10.68 9.43
N THR A 232 102.03 11.53 10.03
CA THR A 232 102.94 12.40 9.29
C THR A 232 104.01 11.52 8.65
N ALA A 233 103.97 11.40 7.33
CA ALA A 233 105.09 10.90 6.54
C ALA A 233 106.30 11.82 6.75
N LYS A 234 107.41 11.27 7.26
CA LYS A 234 108.73 11.87 7.12
C LYS A 234 109.50 11.05 6.09
N THR A 235 109.99 11.78 5.09
CA THR A 235 110.98 11.47 4.05
C THR A 235 112.07 10.52 4.47
#